data_AF-A0A955EPT3-F1
#
_entry.id   AF-A0A955EPT3-F1
#
_cell.length_a   1.000
_cell.length_b   1.000
_cell.length_c   1.000
_cell.angle_alpha   90.00
_cell.angle_beta   90.00
_cell.angle_gamma   90.00
#
_symmetry.space_group_name_H-M   'P 1'
#
loop_
_entity.id
_entity.type
_entity.pdbx_description
1 polymer ?
#
loop_
_entity_poly.entity_id
_entity_poly.type
_entity_poly.pdbx_seq_one_letter_code
_entity_poly.pdbx_strand_id
1 'polypeptide(L)'
;MALPPAAISPAPEAPGAAPAAGRTRRGRSTRNNVRGAVLVEFAFIALLMYLLIAVVIDFGRLFFSAHAVQDAARATARELATIPLPAGMTLEQALQDPVVRQRVYEPAHLVIDLDNIPGGLTLEQFSDSLPVLNKMLRPLMIFEQRNGRRLLRYPGALLEDASTPSGLTVGIPLVEGRDGDGRETIRWVPVIEEIQNANFPGASPFSMNTPAGMPERGLVAIRINYPWQAAMMTGYLQAPGGPTAPNVSRPIVADDNGVAESNAAPGSTLADDGAAGAYAGTYGLGRLYAQGQTVRPFRKLLTAQMVMTREVFD
;
A
#
# COMPACT_ATOMS: atom_id res chain seq x y z
N MET A 1 113.77 17.56 53.11
CA MET A 1 112.76 16.54 52.72
C MET A 1 112.12 17.05 51.45
N ALA A 2 112.32 16.31 50.36
CA ALA A 2 112.38 16.82 48.99
C ALA A 2 111.02 16.86 48.28
N LEU A 3 110.81 17.93 47.51
CA LEU A 3 109.80 18.03 46.45
C LEU A 3 110.24 17.21 45.23
N PRO A 4 109.36 16.42 44.59
CA PRO A 4 109.57 15.96 43.22
C PRO A 4 108.87 16.87 42.18
N PRO A 5 109.46 17.08 40.99
CA PRO A 5 108.98 18.01 39.97
C PRO A 5 108.09 17.38 38.89
N ALA A 6 107.51 18.28 38.09
CA ALA A 6 106.49 18.12 37.05
C ALA A 6 106.89 17.28 35.81
N ALA A 7 105.87 16.72 35.14
CA ALA A 7 105.96 16.05 33.84
C ALA A 7 105.16 16.78 32.73
N ILE A 8 105.94 17.32 31.79
CA ILE A 8 105.82 17.54 30.33
C ILE A 8 104.53 17.12 29.57
N SER A 9 103.96 18.14 28.86
CA SER A 9 103.22 18.28 27.55
C SER A 9 103.20 17.14 26.47
N PRO A 10 102.54 17.25 25.27
CA PRO A 10 101.41 18.11 24.77
C PRO A 10 100.38 17.44 23.78
N ALA A 11 99.28 18.17 23.43
CA ALA A 11 98.53 18.26 22.13
C ALA A 11 97.72 17.04 21.56
N PRO A 12 96.87 17.16 20.50
CA PRO A 12 95.93 18.23 20.05
C PRO A 12 94.52 17.71 19.57
N GLU A 13 93.67 18.65 19.14
CA GLU A 13 92.60 18.57 18.09
C GLU A 13 91.43 17.56 18.16
N ALA A 14 90.20 18.12 18.17
CA ALA A 14 89.11 17.67 17.27
C ALA A 14 87.97 18.74 17.18
N PRO A 15 87.74 19.33 15.99
CA PRO A 15 86.54 20.09 15.68
C PRO A 15 85.51 19.19 14.97
N GLY A 16 84.42 18.84 15.66
CA GLY A 16 83.30 18.06 15.11
C GLY A 16 82.15 18.96 14.65
N ALA A 17 82.12 19.27 13.36
CA ALA A 17 80.97 19.87 12.69
C ALA A 17 79.78 18.89 12.65
N ALA A 18 78.58 19.36 12.99
CA ALA A 18 77.32 18.64 12.75
C ALA A 18 76.44 19.46 11.78
N PRO A 19 75.87 18.82 10.73
CA PRO A 19 75.15 19.50 9.66
C PRO A 19 73.66 19.70 9.98
N ALA A 20 73.09 20.69 9.30
CA ALA A 20 71.67 21.01 9.26
C ALA A 20 70.81 19.84 8.75
N ALA A 21 69.73 19.52 9.47
CA ALA A 21 68.65 18.68 8.97
C ALA A 21 67.31 19.41 9.14
N GLY A 22 66.81 19.94 8.02
CA GLY A 22 65.51 20.59 7.91
C GLY A 22 64.37 19.69 8.37
N ARG A 23 63.60 20.14 9.35
CA ARG A 23 62.29 19.58 9.71
C ARG A 23 61.19 20.40 9.05
N THR A 24 61.00 20.24 7.75
CA THR A 24 59.71 20.56 7.11
C THR A 24 58.76 19.39 7.36
N ARG A 25 58.17 19.33 8.55
CA ARG A 25 57.12 18.35 8.87
C ARG A 25 55.82 18.78 8.19
N ARG A 26 55.57 18.16 7.02
CA ARG A 26 54.28 17.86 6.38
C ARG A 26 53.03 18.51 7.03
N GLY A 27 52.73 19.75 6.65
CA GLY A 27 51.38 20.33 6.74
C GLY A 27 50.57 20.01 5.48
N ARG A 28 50.35 18.73 5.16
CA ARG A 28 49.62 18.35 3.95
C ARG A 28 48.81 17.07 4.16
N SER A 29 47.89 17.08 5.12
CA SER A 29 46.86 16.02 5.26
C SER A 29 45.69 16.44 6.17
N THR A 30 45.08 17.60 5.92
CA THR A 30 43.82 17.98 6.61
C THR A 30 42.73 18.40 5.62
N ARG A 31 43.07 18.97 4.46
CA ARG A 31 42.08 19.38 3.45
C ARG A 31 41.30 18.21 2.81
N ASN A 32 41.91 17.04 2.64
CA ASN A 32 41.21 15.88 2.07
C ASN A 32 40.28 15.18 3.08
N ASN A 33 40.61 15.24 4.39
CA ASN A 33 39.77 14.66 5.44
C ASN A 33 38.49 15.46 5.67
N VAL A 34 38.52 16.78 5.50
CA VAL A 34 37.31 17.62 5.62
C VAL A 34 36.31 17.34 4.50
N ARG A 35 36.78 17.12 3.26
CA ARG A 35 35.89 16.80 2.13
C ARG A 35 35.19 15.45 2.29
N GLY A 36 35.91 14.43 2.78
CA GLY A 36 35.34 13.12 3.07
C GLY A 36 34.31 13.16 4.20
N ALA A 37 34.59 13.90 5.27
CA ALA A 37 33.68 14.07 6.39
C ALA A 37 32.36 14.76 5.96
N VAL A 38 32.45 15.82 5.15
CA VAL A 38 31.27 16.53 4.64
C VAL A 38 30.40 15.65 3.73
N LEU A 39 31.00 14.78 2.90
CA LEU A 39 30.24 13.83 2.08
C LEU A 39 29.47 12.81 2.94
N VAL A 40 30.08 12.31 4.01
CA VAL A 40 29.44 11.36 4.93
C VAL A 40 28.31 12.04 5.70
N GLU A 41 28.54 13.23 6.22
CA GLU A 41 27.50 14.01 6.92
C GLU A 41 26.33 14.34 5.99
N PHE A 42 26.62 14.80 4.77
CA PHE A 42 25.59 15.03 3.76
C PHE A 42 24.83 13.75 3.41
N ALA A 43 25.51 12.61 3.29
CA ALA A 43 24.87 11.33 3.01
C ALA A 43 23.92 10.91 4.14
N PHE A 44 24.29 11.10 5.41
CA PHE A 44 23.42 10.82 6.54
C PHE A 44 22.19 11.75 6.58
N ILE A 45 22.38 13.05 6.34
CA ILE A 45 21.28 14.01 6.29
C ILE A 45 20.34 13.68 5.11
N ALA A 46 20.90 13.40 3.94
CA ALA A 46 20.13 13.01 2.76
C ALA A 46 19.34 11.71 3.02
N LEU A 47 19.98 10.68 3.59
CA LEU A 47 19.31 9.42 3.96
C LEU A 47 18.14 9.66 4.91
N LEU A 48 18.36 10.44 5.98
CA LEU A 48 17.32 10.77 6.94
C LEU A 48 16.17 11.54 6.28
N MET A 49 16.49 12.49 5.42
CA MET A 49 15.49 13.26 4.67
C MET A 49 14.67 12.38 3.72
N TYR A 50 15.31 11.46 3.00
CA TYR A 50 14.61 10.51 2.14
C TYR A 50 13.68 9.60 2.92
N LEU A 51 14.12 9.08 4.07
CA LEU A 51 13.26 8.27 4.95
C LEU A 51 12.06 9.08 5.45
N LEU A 52 12.27 10.33 5.86
CA LEU A 52 11.19 11.20 6.31
C LEU A 52 10.18 11.48 5.19
N ILE A 53 10.65 11.78 3.99
CA ILE A 53 9.79 12.02 2.82
C ILE A 53 8.98 10.76 2.47
N ALA A 54 9.62 9.58 2.46
CA ALA A 54 8.95 8.31 2.21
C ALA A 54 7.79 8.08 3.19
N VAL A 55 8.05 8.28 4.48
CA VAL A 55 7.04 8.18 5.55
C VAL A 55 5.92 9.20 5.31
N VAL A 56 6.23 10.47 5.10
CA VAL A 56 5.22 11.52 4.88
C VAL A 56 4.34 11.22 3.66
N ILE A 57 4.91 10.71 2.58
CA ILE A 57 4.16 10.34 1.37
C ILE A 57 3.22 9.15 1.63
N ASP A 58 3.71 8.06 2.22
CA ASP A 58 2.88 6.86 2.45
C ASP A 58 1.76 7.14 3.46
N PHE A 59 2.04 7.87 4.55
CA PHE A 59 1.01 8.29 5.50
C PHE A 59 0.04 9.32 4.90
N GLY A 60 0.53 10.28 4.10
CA GLY A 60 -0.33 11.22 3.39
C GLY A 60 -1.32 10.51 2.46
N ARG A 61 -0.85 9.52 1.70
CA ARG A 61 -1.71 8.67 0.85
C ARG A 61 -2.70 7.84 1.66
N LEU A 62 -2.28 7.31 2.81
CA LEU A 62 -3.15 6.54 3.72
C LEU A 62 -4.32 7.40 4.21
N PHE A 63 -4.05 8.60 4.74
CA PHE A 63 -5.09 9.49 5.25
C PHE A 63 -5.98 10.03 4.14
N PHE A 64 -5.41 10.43 2.99
CA PHE A 64 -6.19 10.83 1.82
C PHE A 64 -7.17 9.73 1.39
N SER A 65 -6.68 8.48 1.32
CA SER A 65 -7.52 7.33 0.95
C SER A 65 -8.63 7.10 1.98
N ALA A 66 -8.32 7.15 3.28
CA ALA A 66 -9.32 6.98 4.33
C ALA A 66 -10.45 8.03 4.25
N HIS A 67 -10.11 9.30 4.04
CA HIS A 67 -11.10 10.37 3.87
C HIS A 67 -11.94 10.19 2.61
N ALA A 68 -11.31 9.94 1.47
CA ALA A 68 -12.02 9.74 0.21
C ALA A 68 -12.99 8.55 0.25
N VAL A 69 -12.58 7.42 0.85
CA VAL A 69 -13.46 6.24 1.03
C VAL A 69 -14.62 6.56 1.99
N GLN A 70 -14.38 7.34 3.04
CA GLN A 70 -15.43 7.78 3.97
C GLN A 70 -16.46 8.71 3.30
N ASP A 71 -16.02 9.63 2.46
CA ASP A 71 -16.92 10.52 1.72
C ASP A 71 -17.68 9.75 0.63
N ALA A 72 -17.03 8.79 -0.02
CA ALA A 72 -17.69 7.87 -0.94
C ALA A 72 -18.79 7.06 -0.23
N ALA A 73 -18.54 6.56 0.99
CA ALA A 73 -19.54 5.81 1.77
C ALA A 73 -20.75 6.65 2.14
N ARG A 74 -20.52 7.91 2.54
CA ARG A 74 -21.61 8.86 2.85
C ARG A 74 -22.46 9.17 1.62
N ALA A 75 -21.83 9.50 0.49
CA ALA A 75 -22.53 9.81 -0.74
C ALA A 75 -23.33 8.60 -1.26
N THR A 76 -22.72 7.41 -1.23
CA THR A 76 -23.35 6.17 -1.70
C THR A 76 -24.55 5.79 -0.84
N ALA A 77 -24.42 5.85 0.49
CA ALA A 77 -25.53 5.55 1.39
C ALA A 77 -26.69 6.52 1.19
N ARG A 78 -26.40 7.80 0.94
CA ARG A 78 -27.42 8.82 0.67
C ARG A 78 -28.17 8.56 -0.62
N GLU A 79 -27.46 8.24 -1.71
CA GLU A 79 -28.11 7.91 -2.97
C GLU A 79 -28.98 6.65 -2.81
N LEU A 80 -28.43 5.57 -2.25
CA LEU A 80 -29.17 4.33 -2.01
C LEU A 80 -30.42 4.52 -1.14
N ALA A 81 -30.35 5.40 -0.14
CA ALA A 81 -31.49 5.68 0.74
C ALA A 81 -32.68 6.34 0.03
N THR A 82 -32.44 7.03 -1.09
CA THR A 82 -33.46 7.78 -1.84
C THR A 82 -33.98 7.07 -3.08
N ILE A 83 -33.39 5.93 -3.45
CA ILE A 83 -33.86 5.17 -4.62
C ILE A 83 -35.09 4.37 -4.22
N PRO A 84 -36.21 4.49 -4.96
CA PRO A 84 -37.42 3.74 -4.66
C PRO A 84 -37.23 2.27 -5.03
N LEU A 85 -36.77 1.49 -4.07
CA LEU A 85 -36.55 0.06 -4.21
C LEU A 85 -37.64 -0.72 -3.43
N PRO A 86 -37.97 -1.96 -3.84
CA PRO A 86 -38.91 -2.80 -3.11
C PRO A 86 -38.46 -3.08 -1.68
N ALA A 87 -39.39 -3.02 -0.72
CA ALA A 87 -39.13 -3.16 0.71
C ALA A 87 -38.32 -4.44 1.06
N GLY A 88 -38.67 -5.57 0.44
CA GLY A 88 -38.08 -6.89 0.73
C GLY A 88 -36.70 -7.16 0.11
N MET A 89 -36.21 -6.29 -0.78
CA MET A 89 -34.96 -6.50 -1.52
C MET A 89 -33.74 -6.49 -0.59
N THR A 90 -32.73 -7.34 -0.82
CA THR A 90 -31.43 -7.31 -0.13
C THR A 90 -30.45 -6.34 -0.82
N LEU A 91 -29.35 -5.96 -0.16
CA LEU A 91 -28.36 -5.09 -0.80
C LEU A 91 -27.76 -5.73 -2.07
N GLU A 92 -27.47 -7.04 -2.03
CA GLU A 92 -26.92 -7.76 -3.18
C GLU A 92 -27.86 -7.70 -4.40
N GLN A 93 -29.17 -7.88 -4.17
CA GLN A 93 -30.18 -7.74 -5.21
C GLN A 93 -30.27 -6.29 -5.69
N ALA A 94 -30.21 -5.32 -4.78
CA ALA A 94 -30.26 -3.90 -5.13
C ALA A 94 -29.06 -3.48 -6.00
N LEU A 95 -27.85 -3.99 -5.74
CA LEU A 95 -26.67 -3.70 -6.56
C LEU A 95 -26.76 -4.28 -7.98
N GLN A 96 -27.66 -5.23 -8.23
CA GLN A 96 -27.95 -5.77 -9.55
C GLN A 96 -29.07 -4.99 -10.27
N ASP A 97 -29.84 -4.17 -9.56
CA ASP A 97 -30.92 -3.37 -10.13
C ASP A 97 -30.37 -2.33 -11.13
N PRO A 98 -30.97 -2.19 -12.33
CA PRO A 98 -30.46 -1.28 -13.35
C PRO A 98 -30.39 0.19 -12.91
N VAL A 99 -31.34 0.66 -12.09
CA VAL A 99 -31.37 2.04 -11.60
C VAL A 99 -30.21 2.27 -10.62
N VAL A 100 -29.97 1.31 -9.73
CA VAL A 100 -28.84 1.36 -8.79
C VAL A 100 -27.51 1.28 -9.52
N ARG A 101 -27.39 0.41 -10.54
CA ARG A 101 -26.16 0.31 -11.34
C ARG A 101 -25.82 1.61 -12.06
N GLN A 102 -26.83 2.26 -12.64
CA GLN A 102 -26.64 3.52 -13.37
C GLN A 102 -26.37 4.71 -12.44
N ARG A 103 -27.00 4.77 -11.27
CA ARG A 103 -26.90 5.93 -10.36
C ARG A 103 -25.82 5.79 -9.30
N VAL A 104 -25.67 4.60 -8.73
CA VAL A 104 -24.86 4.37 -7.53
C VAL A 104 -23.54 3.70 -7.87
N TYR A 105 -23.56 2.48 -8.40
CA TYR A 105 -22.36 1.67 -8.52
C TYR A 105 -22.44 0.63 -9.64
N GLU A 106 -21.44 0.66 -10.51
CA GLU A 106 -21.24 -0.31 -11.58
C GLU A 106 -19.87 -1.00 -11.42
N PRO A 107 -19.83 -2.31 -11.11
CA PRO A 107 -18.58 -3.07 -11.01
C PRO A 107 -17.72 -3.02 -12.27
N ALA A 108 -18.33 -2.97 -13.45
CA ALA A 108 -17.60 -2.93 -14.73
C ALA A 108 -16.74 -1.66 -14.89
N HIS A 109 -16.99 -0.61 -14.10
CA HIS A 109 -16.21 0.63 -14.11
C HIS A 109 -15.08 0.66 -13.07
N LEU A 110 -14.77 -0.47 -12.43
CA LEU A 110 -13.58 -0.59 -11.58
C LEU A 110 -12.27 -0.66 -12.38
N VAL A 111 -12.35 -0.99 -13.67
CA VAL A 111 -11.21 -0.99 -14.60
C VAL A 111 -11.62 -0.22 -15.85
N ILE A 112 -10.91 0.89 -16.10
CA ILE A 112 -11.08 1.72 -17.29
C ILE A 112 -9.88 1.49 -18.18
N ASP A 113 -10.12 0.96 -19.38
CA ASP A 113 -9.11 0.91 -20.43
C ASP A 113 -9.03 2.29 -21.10
N LEU A 114 -7.91 2.97 -20.92
CA LEU A 114 -7.70 4.32 -21.45
C LEU A 114 -7.45 4.32 -22.96
N ASP A 115 -7.15 3.15 -23.54
CA ASP A 115 -6.97 2.98 -24.99
C ASP A 115 -8.28 2.56 -25.68
N ASN A 116 -9.28 2.12 -24.92
CA ASN A 116 -10.59 1.69 -25.43
C ASN A 116 -11.74 2.15 -24.50
N ILE A 117 -11.86 3.47 -24.33
CA ILE A 117 -12.94 4.05 -23.53
C ILE A 117 -14.28 3.81 -24.24
N PRO A 118 -15.30 3.25 -23.55
CA PRO A 118 -16.61 2.99 -24.15
C PRO A 118 -17.21 4.21 -24.84
N GLY A 119 -17.73 4.01 -26.05
CA GLY A 119 -18.34 5.09 -26.85
C GLY A 119 -17.36 6.08 -27.48
N GLY A 120 -16.03 5.83 -27.41
CA GLY A 120 -15.01 6.72 -27.97
C GLY A 120 -14.92 8.07 -27.24
N LEU A 121 -15.44 8.14 -26.02
CA LEU A 121 -15.43 9.34 -25.19
C LEU A 121 -14.01 9.66 -24.69
N THR A 122 -13.78 10.92 -24.34
CA THR A 122 -12.59 11.27 -23.54
C THR A 122 -12.74 10.75 -22.11
N LEU A 123 -11.63 10.61 -21.38
CA LEU A 123 -11.67 10.18 -19.98
C LEU A 123 -12.52 11.11 -19.11
N GLU A 124 -12.52 12.40 -19.38
CA GLU A 124 -13.32 13.40 -18.66
C GLU A 124 -14.81 13.20 -18.92
N GLN A 125 -15.20 13.06 -20.19
CA GLN A 125 -16.59 12.81 -20.59
C GLN A 125 -17.10 11.49 -19.99
N PHE A 126 -16.29 10.44 -20.06
CA PHE A 126 -16.62 9.16 -19.45
C PHE A 126 -16.74 9.28 -17.92
N SER A 127 -15.82 10.00 -17.27
CA SER A 127 -15.85 10.25 -15.83
C SER A 127 -17.13 10.96 -15.37
N ASP A 128 -17.70 11.82 -16.21
CA ASP A 128 -18.94 12.52 -15.90
C ASP A 128 -20.18 11.63 -15.98
N SER A 129 -20.10 10.57 -16.80
CA SER A 129 -21.15 9.55 -16.90
C SER A 129 -21.09 8.47 -15.81
N LEU A 130 -20.04 8.44 -14.99
CA LEU A 130 -19.88 7.42 -13.96
C LEU A 130 -20.94 7.52 -12.86
N PRO A 131 -21.42 6.38 -12.33
CA PRO A 131 -22.23 6.34 -11.12
C PRO A 131 -21.53 7.00 -9.93
N VAL A 132 -22.30 7.44 -8.93
CA VAL A 132 -21.80 8.24 -7.80
C VAL A 132 -20.62 7.59 -7.09
N LEU A 133 -20.68 6.29 -6.78
CA LEU A 133 -19.59 5.59 -6.12
C LEU A 133 -18.35 5.53 -7.01
N ASN A 134 -18.48 5.09 -8.28
CA ASN A 134 -17.35 5.00 -9.21
C ASN A 134 -16.68 6.38 -9.41
N LYS A 135 -17.48 7.46 -9.50
CA LYS A 135 -16.98 8.83 -9.61
C LYS A 135 -16.20 9.25 -8.37
N MET A 136 -16.70 8.94 -7.18
CA MET A 136 -16.04 9.23 -5.90
C MET A 136 -14.76 8.41 -5.67
N LEU A 137 -14.69 7.18 -6.20
CA LEU A 137 -13.51 6.32 -6.09
C LEU A 137 -12.42 6.66 -7.11
N ARG A 138 -12.73 7.43 -8.17
CA ARG A 138 -11.77 7.77 -9.24
C ARG A 138 -10.43 8.32 -8.74
N PRO A 139 -10.37 9.25 -7.77
CA PRO A 139 -9.10 9.78 -7.27
C PRO A 139 -8.23 8.72 -6.56
N LEU A 140 -8.80 7.57 -6.20
CA LEU A 140 -8.12 6.45 -5.55
C LEU A 140 -7.67 5.38 -6.54
N MET A 141 -8.07 5.49 -7.81
CA MET A 141 -7.66 4.55 -8.85
C MET A 141 -6.18 4.74 -9.18
N ILE A 142 -5.52 3.63 -9.50
CA ILE A 142 -4.11 3.58 -9.89
C ILE A 142 -3.98 3.42 -11.40
N PHE A 143 -2.92 4.03 -11.93
CA PHE A 143 -2.51 3.83 -13.30
C PHE A 143 -1.61 2.60 -13.41
N GLU A 144 -1.89 1.73 -14.37
CA GLU A 144 -1.07 0.55 -14.67
C GLU A 144 -0.93 0.40 -16.19
N GLN A 145 0.25 -0.04 -16.64
CA GLN A 145 0.45 -0.47 -18.02
C GLN A 145 0.69 -1.97 -18.02
N ARG A 146 -0.17 -2.73 -18.71
CA ARG A 146 -0.07 -4.19 -18.77
C ARG A 146 -0.43 -4.68 -20.16
N ASN A 147 0.41 -5.55 -20.73
CA ASN A 147 0.24 -6.09 -22.09
C ASN A 147 -0.01 -5.00 -23.15
N GLY A 148 0.66 -3.84 -23.01
CA GLY A 148 0.52 -2.71 -23.92
C GLY A 148 -0.76 -1.86 -23.74
N ARG A 149 -1.63 -2.20 -22.80
CA ARG A 149 -2.84 -1.43 -22.45
C ARG A 149 -2.56 -0.48 -21.29
N ARG A 150 -3.08 0.73 -21.38
CA ARG A 150 -3.06 1.73 -20.29
C ARG A 150 -4.35 1.65 -19.50
N LEU A 151 -4.27 1.22 -18.26
CA LEU A 151 -5.41 1.00 -17.40
C LEU A 151 -5.44 2.04 -16.28
N LEU A 152 -6.62 2.58 -16.02
CA LEU A 152 -6.94 3.24 -14.76
C LEU A 152 -7.87 2.31 -13.99
N ARG A 153 -7.41 1.77 -12.85
CA ARG A 153 -8.15 0.74 -12.12
C ARG A 153 -8.22 0.96 -10.63
N TYR A 154 -9.23 0.40 -9.99
CA TYR A 154 -9.28 0.32 -8.55
C TYR A 154 -8.11 -0.53 -8.00
N PRO A 155 -7.52 -0.17 -6.84
CA PRO A 155 -6.46 -0.98 -6.26
C PRO A 155 -6.95 -2.37 -5.84
N GLY A 156 -6.10 -3.39 -6.04
CA GLY A 156 -6.44 -4.79 -5.79
C GLY A 156 -5.78 -5.74 -6.80
N ALA A 157 -6.26 -6.98 -6.86
CA ALA A 157 -5.89 -7.93 -7.91
C ALA A 157 -6.63 -7.59 -9.20
N LEU A 158 -5.91 -7.53 -10.32
CA LEU A 158 -6.51 -7.42 -11.64
C LEU A 158 -6.91 -8.83 -12.11
N LEU A 159 -8.17 -9.01 -12.48
CA LEU A 159 -8.76 -10.30 -12.84
C LEU A 159 -9.42 -10.18 -14.22
N GLU A 160 -9.53 -11.29 -14.94
CA GLU A 160 -10.27 -11.35 -16.20
C GLU A 160 -11.76 -11.50 -15.92
N ASP A 161 -12.55 -10.71 -16.63
CA ASP A 161 -14.02 -10.80 -16.64
C ASP A 161 -14.56 -10.35 -17.99
N ALA A 162 -14.89 -11.33 -18.84
CA ALA A 162 -15.40 -11.10 -20.18
C ALA A 162 -16.78 -10.40 -20.22
N SER A 163 -17.47 -10.28 -19.07
CA SER A 163 -18.73 -9.55 -18.99
C SER A 163 -18.55 -8.02 -18.95
N THR A 164 -17.33 -7.54 -18.69
CA THR A 164 -17.02 -6.11 -18.61
C THR A 164 -16.51 -5.56 -19.95
N PRO A 165 -16.73 -4.27 -20.27
CA PRO A 165 -16.22 -3.67 -21.51
C PRO A 165 -14.70 -3.72 -21.66
N SER A 166 -13.96 -3.70 -20.55
CA SER A 166 -12.50 -3.81 -20.53
C SER A 166 -12.02 -5.27 -20.59
N GLY A 167 -12.92 -6.24 -20.41
CA GLY A 167 -12.57 -7.66 -20.20
C GLY A 167 -11.89 -7.92 -18.85
N LEU A 168 -11.92 -6.95 -17.94
CA LEU A 168 -11.15 -6.94 -16.69
C LEU A 168 -11.99 -6.43 -15.52
N THR A 169 -11.74 -6.98 -14.35
CA THR A 169 -12.32 -6.55 -13.07
C THR A 169 -11.24 -6.48 -11.98
N VAL A 170 -11.62 -6.00 -10.79
CA VAL A 170 -10.74 -5.93 -9.63
C VAL A 170 -11.30 -6.75 -8.48
N GLY A 171 -10.49 -7.67 -7.95
CA GLY A 171 -10.75 -8.35 -6.69
C GLY A 171 -9.96 -7.72 -5.54
N ILE A 172 -10.59 -7.53 -4.39
CA ILE A 172 -9.87 -7.07 -3.19
C ILE A 172 -9.50 -8.28 -2.33
N PRO A 173 -8.20 -8.61 -2.18
CA PRO A 173 -7.77 -9.70 -1.33
C PRO A 173 -7.72 -9.24 0.14
N LEU A 174 -8.54 -9.83 1.00
CA LEU A 174 -8.39 -9.73 2.45
C LEU A 174 -7.65 -10.94 2.97
N VAL A 175 -6.54 -10.73 3.69
CA VAL A 175 -5.77 -11.84 4.27
C VAL A 175 -6.34 -12.22 5.63
N GLU A 176 -6.87 -13.43 5.72
CA GLU A 176 -7.55 -13.96 6.91
C GLU A 176 -6.57 -14.62 7.87
N GLY A 177 -5.54 -15.25 7.32
CA GLY A 177 -4.56 -15.99 8.09
C GLY A 177 -3.25 -16.19 7.35
N ARG A 178 -2.24 -16.58 8.11
CA ARG A 178 -0.98 -17.09 7.57
C ARG A 178 -0.60 -18.35 8.33
N ASP A 179 -0.08 -19.34 7.61
CA ASP A 179 0.41 -20.57 8.21
C ASP A 179 1.84 -20.40 8.79
N GLY A 180 2.40 -21.49 9.32
CA GLY A 180 3.74 -21.51 9.91
C GLY A 180 4.87 -21.23 8.92
N ASP A 181 4.63 -21.49 7.63
CA ASP A 181 5.57 -21.25 6.53
C ASP A 181 5.38 -19.84 5.91
N GLY A 182 4.38 -19.09 6.39
CA GLY A 182 4.08 -17.73 5.94
C GLY A 182 3.19 -17.66 4.70
N ARG A 183 2.62 -18.79 4.25
CA ARG A 183 1.64 -18.80 3.15
C ARG A 183 0.35 -18.12 3.59
N GLU A 184 -0.28 -17.42 2.66
CA GLU A 184 -1.39 -16.52 2.96
C GLU A 184 -2.72 -17.17 2.56
N THR A 185 -3.69 -17.20 3.47
CA THR A 185 -5.08 -17.52 3.13
C THR A 185 -5.83 -16.21 2.92
N ILE A 186 -6.45 -16.05 1.75
CA ILE A 186 -7.18 -14.85 1.38
C ILE A 186 -8.67 -15.11 1.20
N ARG A 187 -9.46 -14.08 1.45
CA ARG A 187 -10.87 -13.96 1.09
C ARG A 187 -11.04 -12.77 0.16
N TRP A 188 -11.72 -12.97 -0.96
CA TRP A 188 -12.14 -11.88 -1.83
C TRP A 188 -13.28 -11.11 -1.18
N VAL A 189 -13.09 -9.82 -1.00
CA VAL A 189 -14.13 -8.90 -0.53
C VAL A 189 -14.56 -7.98 -1.68
N PRO A 190 -15.86 -7.66 -1.80
CA PRO A 190 -16.31 -6.70 -2.80
C PRO A 190 -15.94 -5.27 -2.37
N VAL A 191 -15.94 -4.34 -3.32
CA VAL A 191 -15.70 -2.91 -3.06
C VAL A 191 -16.77 -2.33 -2.14
N ILE A 192 -18.03 -2.71 -2.33
CA ILE A 192 -19.16 -2.35 -1.50
C ILE A 192 -19.83 -3.62 -0.99
N GLU A 193 -20.13 -3.67 0.30
CA GLU A 193 -20.90 -4.75 0.92
C GLU A 193 -21.81 -4.20 2.01
N GLU A 194 -22.73 -5.04 2.45
CA GLU A 194 -23.61 -4.75 3.57
C GLU A 194 -22.88 -4.97 4.90
N ILE A 195 -23.13 -4.10 5.87
CA ILE A 195 -22.70 -4.33 7.25
C ILE A 195 -23.61 -5.40 7.83
N GLN A 196 -23.08 -6.61 7.98
CA GLN A 196 -23.83 -7.69 8.61
C GLN A 196 -23.75 -7.60 10.14
N ASN A 197 -24.88 -7.91 10.79
CA ASN A 197 -24.95 -8.03 12.24
C ASN A 197 -24.47 -9.43 12.65
N ALA A 198 -23.42 -9.50 13.48
CA ALA A 198 -22.84 -10.78 13.91
C ALA A 198 -23.82 -11.66 14.72
N ASN A 199 -24.82 -11.06 15.37
CA ASN A 199 -25.83 -11.79 16.14
C ASN A 199 -26.95 -12.36 15.26
N PHE A 200 -27.06 -11.88 14.01
CA PHE A 200 -28.10 -12.29 13.06
C PHE A 200 -27.47 -12.57 11.69
N PRO A 201 -26.65 -13.63 11.56
CA PRO A 201 -26.05 -13.98 10.28
C PRO A 201 -27.12 -14.26 9.22
N GLY A 202 -26.95 -13.68 8.04
CA GLY A 202 -27.93 -13.78 6.93
C GLY A 202 -29.06 -12.74 6.98
N ALA A 203 -29.12 -11.91 8.01
CA ALA A 203 -29.99 -10.74 8.03
C ALA A 203 -29.44 -9.62 7.15
N SER A 204 -30.32 -9.00 6.37
CA SER A 204 -29.98 -7.85 5.54
C SER A 204 -30.62 -6.60 6.14
N PRO A 205 -29.88 -5.73 6.86
CA PRO A 205 -30.38 -4.42 7.28
C PRO A 205 -31.14 -3.65 6.21
N PHE A 206 -30.71 -3.81 4.95
CA PHE A 206 -31.33 -3.21 3.77
C PHE A 206 -32.75 -3.70 3.52
N SER A 207 -33.05 -4.96 3.85
CA SER A 207 -34.36 -5.58 3.63
C SER A 207 -35.32 -5.33 4.79
N MET A 208 -36.55 -4.92 4.44
CA MET A 208 -37.70 -4.95 5.35
C MET A 208 -38.24 -6.36 5.57
N ASN A 209 -37.73 -7.43 4.97
CA ASN A 209 -38.16 -8.79 5.31
C ASN A 209 -37.32 -9.43 6.42
N THR A 210 -36.30 -8.71 6.89
CA THR A 210 -35.46 -9.09 8.02
C THR A 210 -36.31 -9.29 9.29
N PRO A 211 -36.07 -10.37 10.08
CA PRO A 211 -36.93 -10.76 11.19
C PRO A 211 -37.38 -9.60 12.10
N ALA A 212 -38.67 -9.59 12.43
CA ALA A 212 -39.26 -8.61 13.33
C ALA A 212 -38.57 -8.69 14.70
N GLY A 213 -37.87 -7.61 15.08
CA GLY A 213 -37.03 -7.56 16.29
C GLY A 213 -35.61 -7.05 16.03
N MET A 214 -35.17 -6.99 14.76
CA MET A 214 -33.90 -6.34 14.42
C MET A 214 -34.05 -4.82 14.36
N PRO A 215 -33.27 -4.06 15.14
CA PRO A 215 -33.33 -2.60 15.15
C PRO A 215 -32.86 -1.98 13.83
N GLU A 216 -32.16 -2.74 13.00
CA GLU A 216 -31.48 -2.27 11.78
C GLU A 216 -32.30 -2.51 10.49
N ARG A 217 -33.58 -2.90 10.61
CA ARG A 217 -34.46 -3.18 9.47
C ARG A 217 -34.79 -1.91 8.69
N GLY A 218 -34.68 -1.96 7.37
CA GLY A 218 -34.97 -0.82 6.50
C GLY A 218 -33.88 0.26 6.52
N LEU A 219 -32.65 -0.12 6.85
CA LEU A 219 -31.50 0.77 6.87
C LEU A 219 -30.57 0.45 5.71
N VAL A 220 -30.04 1.49 5.08
CA VAL A 220 -28.86 1.36 4.22
C VAL A 220 -27.63 1.33 5.11
N ALA A 221 -27.14 0.13 5.45
CA ALA A 221 -25.93 -0.09 6.22
C ALA A 221 -24.83 -0.65 5.33
N ILE A 222 -23.98 0.21 4.79
CA ILE A 222 -22.97 -0.18 3.79
C ILE A 222 -21.56 0.02 4.32
N ARG A 223 -20.66 -0.84 3.84
CA ARG A 223 -19.21 -0.75 4.01
C ARG A 223 -18.54 -0.67 2.65
N ILE A 224 -17.60 0.26 2.50
CA ILE A 224 -16.71 0.34 1.34
C ILE A 224 -15.32 -0.15 1.76
N ASN A 225 -14.75 -1.05 0.97
CA ASN A 225 -13.46 -1.68 1.19
C ASN A 225 -12.43 -1.13 0.20
N TYR A 226 -11.28 -0.68 0.72
CA TYR A 226 -10.17 -0.18 -0.09
C TYR A 226 -8.84 -0.83 0.36
N PRO A 227 -8.17 -1.62 -0.51
CA PRO A 227 -6.89 -2.22 -0.18
C PRO A 227 -5.78 -1.17 -0.29
N TRP A 228 -5.31 -0.67 0.84
CA TRP A 228 -4.16 0.22 0.88
C TRP A 228 -2.88 -0.60 1.03
N GLN A 229 -1.88 -0.33 0.18
CA GLN A 229 -0.56 -0.94 0.24
C GLN A 229 0.51 0.15 0.17
N ALA A 230 1.46 0.08 1.09
CA ALA A 230 2.59 1.00 1.15
C ALA A 230 3.49 0.81 -0.06
N ALA A 231 3.99 1.90 -0.63
CA ALA A 231 4.95 1.80 -1.74
C ALA A 231 6.37 1.55 -1.23
N MET A 232 6.72 2.04 -0.04
CA MET A 232 8.10 2.03 0.46
C MET A 232 8.30 1.24 1.76
N MET A 233 7.24 0.64 2.30
CA MET A 233 7.32 -0.14 3.55
C MET A 233 7.12 -1.63 3.29
N THR A 234 7.99 -2.45 3.89
CA THR A 234 7.90 -3.92 3.88
C THR A 234 6.96 -4.42 4.99
N GLY A 235 6.18 -5.46 4.70
CA GLY A 235 5.39 -6.17 5.69
C GLY A 235 6.22 -7.21 6.44
N TYR A 236 6.02 -7.32 7.76
CA TYR A 236 6.70 -8.29 8.62
C TYR A 236 5.70 -9.17 9.36
N LEU A 237 6.04 -10.45 9.55
CA LEU A 237 5.27 -11.36 10.39
C LEU A 237 5.37 -10.93 11.86
N GLN A 238 4.33 -11.21 12.65
CA GLN A 238 4.42 -11.02 14.09
C GLN A 238 5.45 -12.00 14.68
N ALA A 239 6.31 -11.54 15.57
CA ALA A 239 7.27 -12.40 16.24
C ALA A 239 6.55 -13.37 17.20
N PRO A 240 7.09 -14.59 17.44
CA PRO A 240 6.48 -15.57 18.33
C PRO A 240 6.34 -15.06 19.77
N GLY A 241 7.20 -14.12 20.18
CA GLY A 241 7.17 -13.47 21.50
C GLY A 241 6.10 -12.38 21.66
N GLY A 242 5.18 -12.24 20.71
CA GLY A 242 4.08 -11.28 20.78
C GLY A 242 4.33 -9.98 20.00
N PRO A 243 3.41 -9.00 20.10
CA PRO A 243 3.38 -7.81 19.24
C PRO A 243 4.54 -6.84 19.47
N THR A 244 5.19 -6.88 20.63
CA THR A 244 6.33 -6.03 20.98
C THR A 244 7.68 -6.70 20.74
N ALA A 245 7.69 -7.99 20.36
CA ALA A 245 8.93 -8.71 20.11
C ALA A 245 9.52 -8.32 18.73
N PRO A 246 10.86 -8.19 18.61
CA PRO A 246 11.49 -7.81 17.34
C PRO A 246 11.18 -8.79 16.21
N ASN A 247 10.76 -8.27 15.06
CA ASN A 247 10.38 -9.06 13.89
C ASN A 247 11.05 -8.65 12.57
N VAL A 248 12.08 -7.80 12.63
CA VAL A 248 12.79 -7.27 11.44
C VAL A 248 13.43 -8.37 10.57
N SER A 249 13.72 -9.53 11.16
CA SER A 249 14.28 -10.70 10.47
C SER A 249 13.21 -11.61 9.83
N ARG A 250 11.92 -11.27 9.93
CA ARG A 250 10.80 -12.08 9.44
C ARG A 250 9.93 -11.31 8.45
N PRO A 251 10.48 -10.86 7.30
CA PRO A 251 9.65 -10.26 6.26
C PRO A 251 8.64 -11.27 5.73
N ILE A 252 7.49 -10.78 5.26
CA ILE A 252 6.50 -11.62 4.60
C ILE A 252 7.00 -11.88 3.18
N VAL A 253 7.36 -13.13 2.87
CA VAL A 253 7.83 -13.52 1.53
C VAL A 253 6.67 -13.42 0.53
N ALA A 254 6.95 -12.90 -0.66
CA ALA A 254 5.97 -12.85 -1.73
C ALA A 254 5.91 -14.20 -2.48
N ASP A 255 5.14 -15.14 -1.92
CA ASP A 255 4.82 -16.42 -2.56
C ASP A 255 3.36 -16.42 -3.02
N ASP A 256 3.14 -16.16 -4.32
CA ASP A 256 1.79 -16.22 -4.92
C ASP A 256 1.35 -17.68 -5.20
N ASN A 257 2.29 -18.62 -5.33
CA ASN A 257 1.97 -20.03 -5.61
C ASN A 257 1.44 -20.77 -4.37
N GLY A 258 1.78 -20.28 -3.17
CA GLY A 258 1.31 -20.80 -1.90
C GLY A 258 0.01 -20.18 -1.39
N VAL A 259 -0.60 -19.23 -2.11
CA VAL A 259 -1.82 -18.55 -1.65
C VAL A 259 -3.02 -19.49 -1.75
N ALA A 260 -3.81 -19.56 -0.67
CA ALA A 260 -5.07 -20.29 -0.62
C ALA A 260 -6.26 -19.32 -0.61
N GLU A 261 -7.33 -19.64 -1.33
CA GLU A 261 -8.54 -18.82 -1.42
C GLU A 261 -9.66 -19.46 -0.59
N SER A 262 -10.31 -18.68 0.30
CA SER A 262 -11.43 -19.16 1.13
C SER A 262 -12.80 -18.97 0.48
N ASN A 263 -12.88 -18.21 -0.60
CA ASN A 263 -14.07 -18.05 -1.44
C ASN A 263 -13.68 -17.84 -2.92
N ALA A 264 -14.67 -17.93 -3.81
CA ALA A 264 -14.45 -17.71 -5.23
C ALA A 264 -14.06 -16.25 -5.54
N ALA A 265 -13.09 -16.08 -6.43
CA ALA A 265 -12.74 -14.79 -7.00
C ALA A 265 -13.87 -14.23 -7.88
N PRO A 266 -14.00 -12.89 -8.00
CA PRO A 266 -15.00 -12.26 -8.88
C PRO A 266 -14.68 -12.39 -10.37
N GLY A 267 -13.54 -12.97 -10.73
CA GLY A 267 -13.09 -13.23 -12.10
C GLY A 267 -11.94 -14.25 -12.09
N SER A 268 -11.39 -14.59 -13.24
CA SER A 268 -10.21 -15.48 -13.31
C SER A 268 -8.92 -14.71 -13.06
N THR A 269 -7.94 -15.36 -12.42
CA THR A 269 -6.64 -14.75 -12.17
C THR A 269 -5.87 -14.51 -13.47
N LEU A 270 -5.21 -13.36 -13.56
CA LEU A 270 -4.29 -13.07 -14.65
C LEU A 270 -2.93 -13.74 -14.41
N ALA A 271 -2.29 -14.16 -15.49
CA ALA A 271 -0.90 -14.58 -15.44
C ALA A 271 -0.02 -13.45 -14.90
N ASP A 272 0.81 -13.76 -13.91
CA ASP A 272 1.78 -12.84 -13.35
C ASP A 272 2.83 -12.45 -14.39
N ASP A 273 3.06 -11.15 -14.55
CA ASP A 273 4.05 -10.60 -15.47
C ASP A 273 5.43 -10.42 -14.82
N GLY A 274 5.57 -10.79 -13.55
CA GLY A 274 6.82 -10.66 -12.80
C GLY A 274 7.09 -9.23 -12.32
N ALA A 275 6.17 -8.28 -12.52
CA ALA A 275 6.38 -6.90 -12.15
C ALA A 275 6.53 -6.71 -10.63
N ALA A 276 7.31 -5.71 -10.23
CA ALA A 276 7.37 -5.23 -8.86
C ALA A 276 6.45 -4.01 -8.69
N GLY A 277 5.78 -3.93 -7.54
CA GLY A 277 4.87 -2.85 -7.23
C GLY A 277 3.97 -3.15 -6.05
N ALA A 278 3.36 -2.10 -5.50
CA ALA A 278 2.48 -2.20 -4.34
C ALA A 278 1.23 -3.06 -4.61
N TYR A 279 0.80 -3.21 -5.87
CA TYR A 279 -0.39 -4.00 -6.25
C TYR A 279 -0.08 -5.08 -7.28
N ALA A 280 1.19 -5.47 -7.39
CA ALA A 280 1.65 -6.50 -8.31
C ALA A 280 1.38 -7.92 -7.77
N GLY A 281 1.67 -8.93 -8.59
CA GLY A 281 1.43 -10.35 -8.32
C GLY A 281 0.02 -10.80 -8.71
N THR A 282 -0.16 -12.12 -8.86
CA THR A 282 -1.43 -12.76 -9.29
C THR A 282 -2.63 -12.32 -8.47
N TYR A 283 -2.42 -12.21 -7.16
CA TYR A 283 -3.46 -11.86 -6.19
C TYR A 283 -3.45 -10.38 -5.81
N GLY A 284 -2.67 -9.53 -6.49
CA GLY A 284 -2.53 -8.11 -6.14
C GLY A 284 -2.03 -7.87 -4.72
N LEU A 285 -1.33 -8.83 -4.11
CA LEU A 285 -0.81 -8.78 -2.75
C LEU A 285 0.49 -7.98 -2.61
N GLY A 286 0.99 -7.47 -3.74
CA GLY A 286 2.18 -6.64 -3.84
C GLY A 286 3.47 -7.45 -3.90
N ARG A 287 4.49 -6.82 -4.49
CA ARG A 287 5.82 -7.38 -4.69
C ARG A 287 6.88 -6.29 -4.57
N LEU A 288 7.73 -6.37 -3.55
CA LEU A 288 8.86 -5.47 -3.33
C LEU A 288 10.16 -6.28 -3.24
N TYR A 289 11.27 -5.70 -3.69
CA TYR A 289 12.60 -6.28 -3.48
C TYR A 289 13.23 -5.67 -2.23
N ALA A 290 13.44 -6.49 -1.21
CA ALA A 290 14.11 -6.08 0.03
C ALA A 290 14.86 -7.26 0.65
N GLN A 291 15.96 -6.98 1.33
CA GLN A 291 16.77 -8.00 2.01
C GLN A 291 17.23 -9.16 1.09
N GLY A 292 17.46 -8.88 -0.20
CA GLY A 292 17.91 -9.90 -1.17
C GLY A 292 16.82 -10.88 -1.62
N GLN A 293 15.55 -10.63 -1.26
CA GLN A 293 14.42 -11.48 -1.60
C GLN A 293 13.20 -10.65 -2.01
N THR A 294 12.19 -11.34 -2.52
CA THR A 294 10.92 -10.73 -2.90
C THR A 294 9.95 -10.82 -1.73
N VAL A 295 9.47 -9.66 -1.25
CA VAL A 295 8.65 -9.53 -0.04
C VAL A 295 7.35 -8.79 -0.34
N ARG A 296 6.36 -8.96 0.54
CA ARG A 296 5.12 -8.21 0.50
C ARG A 296 5.31 -6.78 1.05
N PRO A 297 4.64 -5.77 0.49
CA PRO A 297 4.53 -4.47 1.13
C PRO A 297 3.71 -4.54 2.42
N PHE A 298 3.89 -3.55 3.28
CA PHE A 298 2.96 -3.33 4.39
C PHE A 298 1.59 -2.93 3.83
N ARG A 299 0.52 -3.56 4.33
CA ARG A 299 -0.82 -3.42 3.77
C ARG A 299 -1.90 -3.40 4.84
N LYS A 300 -2.99 -2.71 4.53
CA LYS A 300 -4.20 -2.59 5.36
C LYS A 300 -5.43 -2.53 4.46
N LEU A 301 -6.49 -3.22 4.88
CA LEU A 301 -7.81 -2.98 4.31
C LEU A 301 -8.42 -1.78 5.03
N LEU A 302 -8.52 -0.64 4.33
CA LEU A 302 -9.27 0.50 4.85
C LEU A 302 -10.74 0.22 4.60
N THR A 303 -11.56 0.45 5.62
CA THR A 303 -13.00 0.32 5.50
C THR A 303 -13.65 1.59 5.99
N ALA A 304 -14.62 2.08 5.22
CA ALA A 304 -15.50 3.14 5.67
C ALA A 304 -16.92 2.60 5.73
N GLN A 305 -17.69 3.10 6.68
CA GLN A 305 -19.05 2.64 6.94
C GLN A 305 -19.99 3.84 6.99
N MET A 306 -21.22 3.60 6.54
CA MET A 306 -22.31 4.55 6.70
C MET A 306 -23.63 3.82 6.89
N VAL A 307 -24.44 4.34 7.81
CA VAL A 307 -25.80 3.86 8.07
C VAL A 307 -26.77 5.02 7.84
N MET A 308 -27.81 4.79 7.05
CA MET A 308 -28.88 5.75 6.81
C MET A 308 -30.24 5.05 6.80
N THR A 309 -31.29 5.78 7.17
CA THR A 309 -32.67 5.32 6.98
C THR A 309 -33.02 5.33 5.51
N ARG A 310 -33.63 4.25 5.02
CA ARG A 310 -34.08 4.12 3.64
C ARG A 310 -35.52 4.59 3.48
N GLU A 311 -35.81 5.27 2.39
CA GLU A 311 -37.19 5.50 1.97
C GLU A 311 -37.74 4.20 1.37
N VAL A 312 -38.79 3.67 1.99
CA VAL A 312 -39.46 2.46 1.53
C VAL A 312 -40.78 2.84 0.87
N PHE A 313 -40.95 2.33 -0.34
CA PHE A 313 -42.15 2.53 -1.15
C PHE A 313 -42.82 1.16 -1.31
N ASP A 314 -44.07 1.07 -0.89
CA ASP A 314 -44.95 -0.10 -1.03
C ASP A 314 -45.85 0.04 -2.28
#